data_AF-A0A350IHB9-F1
#
_entry.id   AF-A0A350IHB9-F1
#
_cell.length_a   1.000
_cell.length_b   1.000
_cell.length_c   1.000
_cell.angle_alpha   90.00
_cell.angle_beta   90.00
_cell.angle_gamma   90.00
#
_symmetry.space_group_name_H-M   'P 1'
#
loop_
_entity.id
_entity.type
_entity.pdbx_description
1 polymer ?
#
loop_
_entity_poly.entity_id
_entity_poly.type
_entity_poly.pdbx_seq_one_letter_code
_entity_poly.pdbx_strand_id
1 'polypeptide(L)'
;MSVEKKHNMPYKVPEGYFGNLQARLSEIPSGSRVPSRMDVLKPYLAMAAAFALIITAGTAVLRHTSGDSGLEDISTLDVIRLADLVPATDPYLLYTTAQTETEISDSDISEYLIGAGLSLDYIEYCEK
;
A
#
# COMPACT_ATOMS: atom_id res chain seq x y z
N MET A 1 57.63 5.70 49.37
CA MET A 1 58.36 5.18 48.19
C MET A 1 57.51 5.49 46.97
N SER A 2 57.91 6.48 46.17
CA SER A 2 57.18 6.90 44.98
C SER A 2 57.73 6.14 43.77
N VAL A 3 56.88 5.37 43.09
CA VAL A 3 57.24 4.61 41.89
C VAL A 3 57.06 5.52 40.68
N GLU A 4 58.18 6.01 40.15
CA GLU A 4 58.23 6.77 38.90
C GLU A 4 57.91 5.82 37.72
N LYS A 5 56.70 5.92 37.16
CA LYS A 5 56.32 5.13 35.98
C LYS A 5 56.97 5.72 34.73
N LYS A 6 58.07 5.10 34.31
CA LYS A 6 58.77 5.44 33.06
C LYS A 6 57.84 5.17 31.88
N HIS A 7 57.33 6.24 31.26
CA HIS A 7 56.43 6.19 30.10
C HIS A 7 57.23 5.81 28.86
N ASN A 8 57.48 4.51 28.68
CA ASN A 8 58.28 4.01 27.56
C ASN A 8 57.35 3.86 26.34
N MET A 9 57.35 4.84 25.43
CA MET A 9 56.57 4.75 24.20
C MET A 9 57.17 3.65 23.31
N PRO A 10 56.43 2.55 23.03
CA PRO A 10 56.97 1.37 22.37
C PRO A 10 57.21 1.56 20.86
N TYR A 11 56.84 2.71 20.31
CA TYR A 11 57.01 3.04 18.89
C TYR A 11 57.80 4.34 18.79
N LYS A 12 58.97 4.29 18.15
CA LYS A 12 59.73 5.47 17.78
C LYS A 12 59.39 5.84 16.35
N VAL A 13 58.75 6.99 16.17
CA VAL A 13 58.56 7.58 14.84
C VAL A 13 59.87 8.19 14.35
N PRO A 14 60.16 8.13 13.04
CA PRO A 14 61.30 8.82 12.44
C PRO A 14 61.26 10.34 12.71
N GLU A 15 62.42 10.97 12.81
CA GLU A 15 62.49 12.42 12.96
C GLU A 15 61.81 13.12 11.78
N GLY A 16 60.96 14.11 12.09
CA GLY A 16 60.19 14.86 11.09
C GLY A 16 58.84 14.26 10.70
N TYR A 17 58.47 13.07 11.18
CA TYR A 17 57.15 12.45 10.87
C TYR A 17 55.97 13.37 11.18
N PHE A 18 56.02 14.07 12.32
CA PHE A 18 54.99 15.02 12.73
C PHE A 18 55.21 16.45 12.24
N GLY A 19 56.35 16.75 11.59
CA GLY A 19 56.70 18.11 11.17
C GLY A 19 55.71 18.68 10.15
N ASN A 20 55.17 17.83 9.27
CA ASN A 20 54.17 18.20 8.29
C ASN A 20 52.73 17.85 8.72
N LEU A 21 52.52 17.32 9.93
CA LEU A 21 51.20 16.91 10.39
C LEU A 21 50.29 18.12 10.57
N GLN A 22 50.80 19.18 11.19
CA GLN A 22 50.04 20.41 11.43
C GLN A 22 49.68 21.12 10.13
N ALA A 23 50.60 21.17 9.17
CA ALA A 23 50.37 21.71 7.84
C ALA A 23 49.27 20.92 7.10
N ARG A 24 49.34 19.58 7.13
CA ARG A 24 48.31 18.70 6.57
C ARG A 24 46.95 18.87 7.24
N LEU A 25 46.93 19.06 8.56
CA LEU A 25 45.70 19.30 9.31
C LEU A 25 45.08 20.66 9.00
N SER A 26 45.89 21.69 8.73
CA SER A 26 45.40 23.01 8.31
C SER A 26 44.93 23.07 6.85
N GLU A 27 45.41 22.14 6.01
CA GLU A 27 44.98 22.00 4.62
C GLU A 27 43.64 21.26 4.48
N ILE A 28 43.24 20.49 5.49
CA ILE A 28 41.93 19.87 5.52
C ILE A 28 40.92 21.00 5.70
N PRO A 29 40.05 21.28 4.71
CA PRO A 29 39.02 22.27 4.88
C PRO A 29 38.16 21.80 6.05
N SER A 30 38.13 22.59 7.12
CA SER A 30 37.19 22.45 8.23
C SER A 30 35.80 22.81 7.73
N GLY A 31 35.28 21.99 6.81
CA GLY A 31 33.95 22.05 6.26
C GLY A 31 32.94 21.60 7.30
N SER A 32 32.91 22.29 8.44
CA SER A 32 31.76 22.32 9.33
C SER A 32 30.67 23.11 8.61
N ARG A 33 30.12 22.53 7.54
CA ARG A 33 28.91 23.06 6.95
C ARG A 33 27.80 22.67 7.92
N VAL A 34 27.49 23.57 8.84
CA VAL A 34 26.33 23.44 9.73
C VAL A 34 25.12 23.30 8.81
N PRO A 35 24.47 22.11 8.75
CA PRO A 35 23.38 21.90 7.82
C PRO A 35 22.24 22.85 8.21
N SER A 36 21.85 23.72 7.28
CA SER A 36 20.67 24.55 7.48
C SER A 36 19.43 23.65 7.54
N ARG A 37 18.40 24.06 8.28
CA ARG A 37 17.13 23.30 8.40
C ARG A 37 16.54 22.93 7.03
N MET A 38 16.78 23.75 6.01
CA MET A 38 16.36 23.49 4.63
C MET A 38 17.21 22.43 3.92
N ASP A 39 18.49 22.26 4.26
CA ASP A 39 19.33 21.19 3.72
C ASP A 39 18.94 19.82 4.28
N VAL A 40 18.39 19.79 5.50
CA VAL A 40 17.80 18.58 6.10
C VAL A 40 16.48 18.21 5.44
N LEU A 41 15.70 19.19 4.96
CA LEU A 41 14.36 18.94 4.39
C LEU A 41 14.40 18.43 2.93
N LYS A 42 15.42 18.81 2.16
CA LYS A 42 15.63 18.37 0.77
C LYS A 42 15.54 16.85 0.56
N PRO A 43 16.23 15.99 1.34
CA PRO A 43 16.15 14.54 1.14
C PRO A 43 14.77 13.97 1.47
N TYR A 44 14.06 14.51 2.46
CA TYR A 44 12.69 14.07 2.77
C TYR A 44 11.70 14.46 1.68
N LEU A 45 11.84 15.66 1.10
CA LEU A 45 11.02 16.10 -0.01
C LEU A 45 11.27 15.25 -1.26
N ALA A 46 12.53 14.90 -1.55
CA ALA A 46 12.87 13.99 -2.63
C ALA A 46 12.28 12.58 -2.42
N MET A 47 12.32 12.07 -1.18
CA MET A 47 11.73 10.78 -0.83
C MET A 47 10.20 10.80 -1.00
N ALA A 48 9.53 11.83 -0.49
CA ALA A 48 8.08 12.00 -0.64
C ALA A 48 7.68 12.10 -2.12
N ALA A 49 8.45 12.84 -2.93
CA ALA A 49 8.21 12.95 -4.36
C ALA A 49 8.35 11.60 -5.08
N ALA A 50 9.35 10.79 -4.71
CA ALA A 50 9.53 9.45 -5.28
C ALA A 50 8.34 8.53 -4.95
N PHE A 51 7.88 8.53 -3.69
CA PHE A 51 6.69 7.78 -3.29
C PHE A 51 5.43 8.25 -4.02
N ALA A 52 5.23 9.56 -4.14
CA ALA A 52 4.11 10.11 -4.89
C ALA A 52 4.16 9.68 -6.37
N LEU A 53 5.34 9.68 -6.99
CA LEU A 53 5.50 9.25 -8.39
C LEU A 53 5.15 7.78 -8.57
N ILE A 54 5.61 6.91 -7.67
CA ILE A 54 5.31 5.47 -7.71
C ILE A 54 3.81 5.22 -7.53
N ILE A 55 3.18 5.87 -6.54
CA ILE A 55 1.73 5.73 -6.29
C ILE A 55 0.93 6.24 -7.49
N THR A 56 1.31 7.40 -8.05
CA THR A 56 0.61 7.99 -9.19
C THR A 56 0.76 7.13 -10.45
N ALA A 57 1.98 6.64 -10.74
CA ALA A 57 2.22 5.76 -11.87
C ALA A 57 1.51 4.41 -11.69
N GLY A 58 1.58 3.82 -10.50
CA GLY A 58 0.92 2.56 -10.17
C GLY A 58 -0.60 2.67 -10.28
N THR A 59 -1.20 3.72 -9.71
CA THR A 59 -2.65 3.97 -9.81
C THR A 59 -3.08 4.31 -11.24
N ALA A 60 -2.28 5.06 -12.01
CA ALA A 60 -2.59 5.36 -13.40
C ALA A 60 -2.57 4.10 -14.28
N VAL A 61 -1.58 3.23 -14.10
CA VAL A 61 -1.52 1.93 -14.79
C VAL A 61 -2.71 1.08 -14.39
N LEU A 62 -2.97 0.92 -13.08
CA LEU A 62 -4.13 0.15 -12.60
C LEU A 62 -5.43 0.70 -13.19
N ARG A 63 -5.66 2.01 -13.13
CA ARG A 63 -6.88 2.63 -13.65
C ARG A 63 -7.03 2.47 -15.15
N HIS A 64 -5.94 2.46 -15.91
CA HIS A 64 -5.97 2.22 -17.36
C HIS A 64 -6.20 0.73 -17.70
N THR A 65 -5.74 -0.20 -16.87
CA THR A 65 -5.93 -1.64 -17.10
C THR A 65 -7.22 -2.19 -16.51
N SER A 66 -7.70 -1.60 -15.43
CA SER A 66 -8.83 -2.08 -14.64
C SER A 66 -10.19 -1.65 -15.18
N GLY A 67 -10.24 -0.93 -16.31
CA GLY A 67 -11.45 -0.64 -17.08
C GLY A 67 -12.62 -0.14 -16.22
N ASP A 68 -12.68 1.18 -15.97
CA ASP A 68 -13.78 1.87 -15.29
C ASP A 68 -14.54 1.02 -14.26
N SER A 69 -13.81 0.46 -13.29
CA SER A 69 -14.44 -0.18 -12.14
C SER A 69 -14.96 0.95 -11.25
N GLY A 70 -16.16 1.42 -11.60
CA GLY A 70 -17.04 2.12 -10.69
C GLY A 70 -17.00 1.42 -9.33
N LEU A 71 -17.03 2.23 -8.29
CA LEU A 71 -16.75 1.87 -6.90
C LEU A 71 -17.74 0.87 -6.27
N GLU A 72 -18.51 0.11 -7.06
CA GLU A 72 -19.69 -0.61 -6.56
C GLU A 72 -19.85 -2.08 -6.97
N ASP A 73 -19.09 -2.66 -7.90
CA ASP A 73 -19.24 -4.09 -8.20
C ASP A 73 -17.90 -4.83 -8.22
N ILE A 74 -17.59 -5.50 -7.11
CA ILE A 74 -16.59 -6.58 -7.13
C ILE A 74 -17.10 -7.60 -8.13
N SER A 75 -16.33 -7.84 -9.20
CA SER A 75 -16.67 -8.82 -10.23
C SER A 75 -17.05 -10.15 -9.57
N THR A 76 -18.17 -10.77 -9.98
CA THR A 76 -18.64 -12.05 -9.43
C THR A 76 -17.55 -13.12 -9.42
N LEU A 77 -16.63 -13.08 -10.38
CA LEU A 77 -15.46 -13.94 -10.46
C LEU A 77 -14.47 -13.70 -9.31
N ASP A 78 -14.26 -12.45 -8.90
CA ASP A 78 -13.39 -12.09 -7.78
C ASP A 78 -14.05 -12.43 -6.44
N VAL A 79 -15.39 -12.33 -6.32
CA VAL A 79 -16.13 -12.81 -5.15
C VAL A 79 -15.97 -14.32 -4.97
N ILE A 80 -16.10 -15.10 -6.05
CA ILE A 80 -15.91 -16.56 -6.02
C ILE A 80 -14.48 -16.92 -5.58
N ARG A 81 -13.47 -16.20 -6.08
CA ARG A 81 -12.08 -16.40 -5.67
C ARG A 81 -11.83 -16.03 -4.22
N LEU A 82 -12.49 -15.00 -3.71
CA LEU A 82 -12.40 -14.59 -2.31
C LEU A 82 -13.11 -15.58 -1.37
N ALA A 83 -14.16 -16.25 -1.85
CA ALA A 83 -14.91 -17.24 -1.07
C ALA A 83 -14.07 -18.46 -0.67
N ASP A 84 -13.07 -18.84 -1.49
CA ASP A 84 -12.12 -19.92 -1.16
C ASP A 84 -11.10 -19.53 -0.07
N LEU A 85 -10.90 -18.23 0.19
CA LEU A 85 -9.95 -17.72 1.19
C LEU A 85 -10.54 -17.62 2.59
N VAL A 86 -11.88 -17.62 2.72
CA VAL A 86 -12.58 -17.61 4.00
C VAL A 86 -13.11 -19.02 4.23
N PRO A 87 -12.71 -19.74 5.30
CA PRO A 87 -13.34 -21.01 5.61
C PRO A 87 -14.83 -20.76 5.85
N ALA A 88 -15.67 -21.20 4.92
CA ALA A 88 -17.12 -21.02 4.99
C ALA A 88 -17.65 -21.71 6.25
N THR A 89 -17.93 -20.93 7.29
CA THR A 89 -18.56 -21.42 8.53
C THR A 89 -20.04 -21.79 8.37
N ASP A 90 -20.62 -21.57 7.19
CA ASP A 90 -21.99 -21.96 6.86
C ASP A 90 -22.12 -22.38 5.38
N PRO A 91 -22.48 -23.64 5.08
CA PRO A 91 -22.60 -24.15 3.71
C PRO A 91 -23.75 -23.52 2.90
N TYR A 92 -24.68 -22.78 3.52
CA TYR A 92 -25.81 -22.16 2.81
C TYR A 92 -25.52 -20.76 2.27
N LEU A 93 -24.41 -20.11 2.67
CA LEU A 93 -24.06 -18.76 2.22
C LEU A 93 -23.78 -18.65 0.71
N LEU A 94 -23.39 -19.74 0.05
CA LEU A 94 -23.13 -19.77 -1.40
C LEU A 94 -24.40 -19.61 -2.25
N TYR A 95 -25.57 -19.93 -1.69
CA TYR A 95 -26.86 -19.82 -2.36
C TYR A 95 -27.63 -18.56 -1.97
N THR A 96 -27.22 -17.89 -0.90
CA THR A 96 -27.63 -16.52 -0.62
C THR A 96 -26.89 -15.61 -1.59
N THR A 97 -27.40 -15.50 -2.81
CA THR A 97 -27.19 -14.26 -3.56
C THR A 97 -27.51 -13.14 -2.59
N ALA A 98 -26.61 -12.18 -2.41
CA ALA A 98 -26.90 -10.97 -1.66
C ALA A 98 -28.17 -10.38 -2.29
N GLN A 99 -29.32 -10.71 -1.71
CA GLN A 99 -30.57 -10.11 -2.09
C GLN A 99 -30.43 -8.72 -1.53
N THR A 100 -29.96 -7.81 -2.38
CA THR A 100 -30.44 -6.45 -2.33
C THR A 100 -31.94 -6.59 -2.15
N GLU A 101 -32.46 -6.11 -1.03
CA GLU A 101 -33.89 -6.03 -0.74
C GLU A 101 -34.52 -5.06 -1.75
N THR A 102 -34.54 -5.43 -3.03
CA THR A 102 -35.50 -4.92 -3.98
C THR A 102 -36.80 -5.59 -3.60
N GLU A 103 -37.69 -4.83 -2.97
CA GLU A 103 -39.11 -5.17 -2.88
C GLU A 103 -39.56 -5.66 -4.26
N ILE A 104 -39.70 -6.98 -4.39
CA ILE A 104 -40.17 -7.59 -5.63
C ILE A 104 -41.63 -7.18 -5.75
N SER A 105 -41.95 -6.41 -6.79
CA SER A 105 -43.32 -5.94 -7.00
C SER A 105 -44.17 -7.08 -7.58
N ASP A 106 -45.47 -7.06 -7.30
CA ASP A 106 -46.40 -8.05 -7.86
C ASP A 106 -46.38 -8.07 -9.40
N SER A 107 -46.05 -6.93 -10.04
CA SER A 107 -45.81 -6.85 -11.48
C SER A 107 -44.62 -7.70 -11.93
N ASP A 108 -43.50 -7.67 -11.21
CA ASP A 108 -42.30 -8.45 -11.56
C ASP A 108 -42.58 -9.96 -11.45
N ILE A 109 -43.38 -10.34 -10.44
CA ILE A 109 -43.81 -11.73 -10.24
C ILE A 109 -44.72 -12.17 -11.39
N SER A 110 -45.71 -11.36 -11.76
CA SER A 110 -46.62 -11.69 -12.87
C SER A 110 -45.89 -11.83 -14.21
N GLU A 111 -44.94 -10.95 -14.50
CA GLU A 111 -44.15 -10.98 -15.72
C GLU A 111 -43.26 -12.24 -15.78
N TYR A 112 -42.63 -12.61 -14.66
CA TYR A 112 -41.86 -13.84 -14.56
C TYR A 112 -42.73 -15.09 -14.78
N LEU A 113 -43.92 -15.15 -14.16
CA LEU A 113 -44.81 -16.30 -14.28
C LEU A 113 -45.33 -16.46 -15.73
N ILE A 114 -45.63 -15.35 -16.41
CA ILE A 114 -45.99 -15.37 -17.83
C ILE A 114 -44.80 -15.84 -18.68
N GLY A 115 -43.59 -15.36 -18.40
CA GLY A 115 -42.35 -15.78 -19.07
C GLY A 115 -42.04 -17.27 -18.86
N ALA A 116 -42.40 -17.83 -17.71
CA ALA A 116 -42.32 -19.26 -17.41
C ALA A 116 -43.40 -20.11 -18.11
N GLY A 117 -44.31 -19.48 -18.84
CA GLY A 117 -45.36 -20.14 -19.64
C GLY A 117 -46.68 -20.35 -18.91
N LEU A 118 -46.91 -19.69 -17.77
CA LEU A 118 -48.21 -19.71 -17.09
C LEU A 118 -49.16 -18.72 -17.76
N SER A 119 -50.41 -19.15 -17.98
CA SER A 119 -51.45 -18.29 -18.56
C SER A 119 -51.96 -17.27 -17.56
N LEU A 120 -52.32 -16.07 -18.04
CA LEU A 120 -52.85 -14.99 -17.22
C LEU A 120 -54.06 -15.42 -16.36
N ASP A 121 -54.96 -16.23 -16.92
CA ASP A 121 -56.15 -16.76 -16.22
C ASP A 121 -55.79 -17.58 -14.97
N TYR A 122 -54.65 -18.26 -14.97
CA TYR A 122 -54.19 -19.07 -13.84
C TYR A 122 -53.62 -18.20 -12.72
N ILE A 123 -52.93 -17.11 -13.11
CA ILE A 123 -52.37 -16.14 -12.16
C ILE A 123 -53.52 -15.42 -11.43
N GLU A 124 -54.53 -14.96 -12.17
CA GLU A 124 -55.71 -14.29 -11.61
C GLU A 124 -56.53 -15.20 -10.66
N TYR A 125 -56.61 -16.50 -10.97
CA TYR A 125 -57.28 -17.47 -10.08
C TYR A 125 -56.58 -17.60 -8.72
N CYS A 126 -55.25 -17.50 -8.69
CA CYS A 126 -54.46 -17.60 -7.46
C CYS A 126 -54.44 -16.32 -6.62
N GLU A 127 -54.86 -15.18 -7.17
CA GLU A 127 -54.90 -13.88 -6.50
C GLU A 127 -56.19 -13.66 -5.67
N LYS A 128 -57.22 -14.48 -5.88
CA LYS A 128 -58.47 -14.49 -5.08
C LYS A 128 -58.39 -15.37 -3.84
#